data_AF-A0A395IH33-F1
#
_entry.id   AF-A0A395IH33-F1
#
_cell.length_a   1.000
_cell.length_b   1.000
_cell.length_c   1.000
_cell.angle_alpha   90.00
_cell.angle_beta   90.00
_cell.angle_gamma   90.00
#
_symmetry.space_group_name_H-M   'P 1'
#
loop_
_entity.id
_entity.type
_entity.pdbx_description
1 polymer ?
#
loop_
_entity_poly.entity_id
_entity_poly.type
_entity_poly.pdbx_seq_one_letter_code
_entity_poly.pdbx_strand_id
1 'polypeptide(L)' 'MSQLITTSFPEDAVPQAPEDPLFGLMAAYRADTFDKKVDLGIGAYRDNNAKPWVLPVVKKADEILRNDPP' A
#
# COMPACT_ATOMS: atom_id res chain seq x y z
N MET A 1 -22.02 -14.42 -28.10
CA MET A 1 -22.68 -13.76 -26.95
C MET A 1 -22.36 -14.59 -25.73
N SER A 2 -21.48 -14.09 -24.86
CA SER A 2 -21.06 -14.80 -23.64
C SER A 2 -22.21 -14.81 -22.64
N GLN A 3 -22.64 -15.99 -22.18
CA GLN A 3 -23.60 -16.11 -21.10
C GLN A 3 -22.99 -15.51 -19.82
N LEU A 4 -23.64 -14.47 -19.29
CA LEU A 4 -23.33 -13.94 -17.97
C LEU A 4 -23.62 -15.04 -16.95
N ILE A 5 -22.58 -15.51 -16.27
CA ILE A 5 -22.73 -16.44 -15.14
C ILE A 5 -23.42 -15.66 -14.02
N THR A 6 -24.72 -15.90 -13.83
CA THR A 6 -25.47 -15.36 -12.70
C THR A 6 -24.98 -16.06 -11.44
N THR A 7 -24.13 -15.36 -10.68
CA THR A 7 -23.72 -15.76 -9.33
C THR A 7 -24.88 -15.56 -8.35
N SER A 8 -25.07 -16.48 -7.41
CA SER A 8 -26.02 -16.33 -6.29
C SER A 8 -25.56 -15.28 -5.26
N PHE A 9 -24.36 -14.70 -5.44
CA PHE A 9 -23.79 -13.63 -4.63
C PHE A 9 -23.67 -12.36 -5.48
N PRO A 10 -24.71 -11.52 -5.56
CA PRO A 10 -24.67 -10.29 -6.33
C PRO A 10 -23.88 -9.21 -5.56
N GLU A 11 -23.09 -8.41 -6.30
CA GLU A 11 -22.15 -7.42 -5.74
C GLU A 11 -22.86 -6.30 -4.97
N ASP A 12 -24.04 -5.89 -5.42
CA ASP A 12 -24.88 -4.85 -4.80
C ASP A 12 -25.48 -5.26 -3.44
N ALA A 13 -25.50 -6.56 -3.13
CA ALA A 13 -25.94 -7.07 -1.84
C ALA A 13 -24.84 -7.05 -0.77
N VAL A 14 -23.58 -6.75 -1.14
CA VAL A 14 -22.46 -6.70 -0.21
C VAL A 14 -22.23 -5.25 0.25
N PRO A 15 -22.50 -4.90 1.51
CA PRO A 15 -22.24 -3.56 2.02
C PRO A 15 -20.72 -3.28 2.03
N GLN A 16 -20.34 -2.04 1.75
CA GLN A 16 -18.94 -1.61 1.82
C GLN A 16 -18.42 -1.79 3.25
N ALA A 17 -17.25 -2.41 3.39
CA ALA A 17 -16.54 -2.46 4.65
C ALA A 17 -16.12 -1.04 5.10
N PRO A 18 -16.05 -0.78 6.42
CA PRO A 18 -15.51 0.47 6.93
C PRO A 18 -14.06 0.67 6.48
N GLU A 19 -13.66 1.93 6.28
CA GLU A 19 -12.28 2.26 5.98
C GLU A 19 -11.37 1.85 7.15
N ASP A 20 -10.21 1.30 6.81
CA ASP A 20 -9.25 0.90 7.82
C ASP A 20 -8.59 2.16 8.45
N PRO A 21 -8.63 2.29 9.79
CA PRO A 21 -8.15 3.48 10.49
C PRO A 21 -6.68 3.84 10.20
N LEU A 22 -5.84 2.85 9.89
CA LEU A 22 -4.43 3.07 9.59
C LEU A 22 -4.25 3.80 8.26
N PHE A 23 -5.07 3.47 7.25
CA PHE A 23 -5.08 4.20 5.99
C PHE A 23 -5.65 5.61 6.14
N GLY A 24 -6.67 5.79 6.98
CA GLY A 24 -7.19 7.11 7.34
C GLY A 24 -6.12 8.02 7.95
N LEU A 25 -5.33 7.48 8.89
CA LEU A 25 -4.20 8.20 9.50
C LEU A 25 -3.12 8.55 8.47
N MET A 26 -2.80 7.64 7.56
CA MET A 26 -1.86 7.90 6.46
C MET A 26 -2.34 9.01 5.53
N ALA A 27 -3.63 9.01 5.18
CA ALA A 27 -4.23 10.04 4.33
C ALA A 27 -4.20 11.41 5.02
N ALA A 28 -4.59 11.47 6.30
CA ALA A 28 -4.50 12.69 7.11
C ALA A 28 -3.06 13.21 7.20
N TYR A 29 -2.08 12.33 7.48
CA TYR A 29 -0.66 12.69 7.49
C TYR A 29 -0.18 13.24 6.15
N ARG A 30 -0.62 12.66 5.02
CA ARG A 30 -0.26 13.14 3.68
C ARG A 30 -0.87 14.51 3.38
N ALA A 31 -2.10 14.76 3.80
CA ALA A 31 -2.82 16.02 3.59
C ALA A 31 -2.31 17.18 4.47
N ASP A 32 -1.68 16.89 5.61
CA ASP A 32 -1.11 17.91 6.50
C ASP A 32 0.03 18.70 5.81
N THR A 33 -0.04 20.03 5.82
CA THR A 33 0.95 20.92 5.21
C THR A 33 2.03 21.39 6.18
N PHE A 34 1.98 20.98 7.44
CA PHE A 34 2.95 21.38 8.45
C PHE A 34 4.34 20.78 8.17
N ASP A 35 5.35 21.63 8.01
CA ASP A 35 6.71 21.22 7.61
C ASP A 35 7.42 20.27 8.58
N LYS A 36 6.95 20.21 9.84
CA LYS A 36 7.54 19.34 10.89
C LYS A 36 6.61 18.19 11.29
N LYS A 37 5.65 17.81 10.44
CA LYS A 37 4.80 16.65 10.68
C LYS A 37 5.63 15.36 10.78
N VAL A 38 5.21 14.43 11.64
CA VAL A 38 5.88 13.14 11.86
C VAL A 38 4.87 12.00 11.77
N ASP A 39 5.18 10.98 10.97
CA ASP A 39 4.38 9.75 10.88
C ASP A 39 4.83 8.77 11.96
N LEU A 40 3.99 8.57 12.98
CA LEU A 40 4.16 7.57 14.04
C LEU A 40 3.12 6.43 13.94
N GLY A 41 2.35 6.39 12.85
CA GLY A 41 1.25 5.45 12.69
C GLY A 41 1.69 4.12 12.10
N ILE A 42 2.31 4.18 10.93
CA ILE A 42 2.66 2.96 10.19
C ILE A 42 4.04 2.47 10.65
N GLY A 43 4.10 1.19 11.07
CA GLY A 43 5.34 0.48 11.40
C GLY A 43 6.22 0.15 10.19
N ALA A 44 6.43 1.12 9.29
CA ALA A 44 7.30 0.99 8.13
C ALA A 44 8.70 1.51 8.48
N TYR A 45 9.73 0.70 8.23
CA TYR A 45 11.09 1.08 8.54
C TYR A 45 11.54 2.28 7.67
N ARG A 46 12.13 3.27 8.34
CA ARG A 46 12.65 4.49 7.72
C ARG A 46 14.14 4.61 7.97
N ASP A 47 14.84 5.31 7.08
CA ASP A 47 16.21 5.73 7.31
C ASP A 47 16.31 6.94 8.26
N ASN A 48 17.54 7.41 8.51
CA ASN A 48 17.82 8.57 9.36
C ASN A 48 17.23 9.89 8.84
N ASN A 49 16.69 9.90 7.61
CA ASN A 49 16.05 11.04 6.97
C ASN A 49 14.52 10.85 6.85
N ALA A 50 13.95 9.89 7.59
CA ALA A 50 12.52 9.54 7.58
C ALA A 50 12.00 9.06 6.20
N LYS A 51 12.88 8.58 5.32
CA LYS A 51 12.50 8.04 4.00
C LYS A 51 12.34 6.52 4.05
N PRO A 52 11.48 5.93 3.18
CA PRO A 52 11.40 4.48 3.06
C PRO A 52 12.77 3.87 2.76
N TRP A 53 13.17 2.84 3.52
CA TRP A 53 14.45 2.19 3.33
C TRP A 53 14.28 0.82 2.65
N VAL A 54 14.74 0.74 1.41
CA VAL A 54 14.86 -0.55 0.71
C VAL A 54 16.19 -1.18 1.09
N LEU A 55 16.14 -2.38 1.67
CA LEU A 55 17.33 -3.09 2.12
C LEU A 55 18.29 -3.37 0.95
N PRO A 56 19.62 -3.25 1.14
CA PRO A 56 20.59 -3.49 0.07
C PRO A 56 20.48 -4.89 -0.57
N VAL A 57 20.13 -5.91 0.21
CA VAL A 57 19.93 -7.28 -0.29
C VAL A 57 18.73 -7.39 -1.23
N VAL A 58 17.64 -6.67 -0.95
CA VAL A 58 16.44 -6.64 -1.80
C VAL A 58 16.75 -5.97 -3.13
N LYS A 59 17.55 -4.88 -3.12
CA LYS A 59 18.01 -4.22 -4.35
C LYS A 59 18.82 -5.18 -5.24
N LYS A 60 19.76 -5.92 -4.64
CA LYS A 60 20.54 -6.93 -5.38
C LYS A 60 19.67 -8.03 -5.98
N ALA A 61 18.67 -8.51 -5.24
CA ALA A 61 17.74 -9.52 -5.74
C ALA A 61 16.91 -8.99 -6.92
N ASP A 62 16.40 -7.75 -6.84
CA ASP A 62 15.67 -7.10 -7.92
C ASP A 62 16.55 -6.93 -9.18
N GLU A 63 17.82 -6.56 -9.01
CA GLU A 63 18.79 -6.48 -10.12
C GLU A 63 19.03 -7.83 -10.80
N ILE A 64 19.15 -8.92 -10.03
CA ILE A 64 19.29 -10.28 -10.60
C ILE A 64 18.05 -10.65 -11.41
N LEU A 65 16.85 -10.46 -10.85
CA LEU A 65 15.59 -10.78 -11.52
C LEU A 65 15.37 -9.97 -12.80
N ARG A 66 15.79 -8.70 -12.83
CA ARG A 66 15.70 -7.85 -14.03
C ARG A 66 16.66 -8.28 -15.13
N ASN A 67 17.84 -8.76 -14.76
CA ASN A 67 18.89 -9.14 -15.69
C ASN A 67 18.76 -10.60 -16.17
N ASP A 68 17.93 -11.42 -15.51
CA ASP A 68 17.63 -12.81 -15.88
C ASP A 68 16.11 -13.03 -15.89
N PRO A 69 15.39 -12.50 -16.90
CA PRO A 69 13.95 -12.71 -17.02
C PRO A 69 13.64 -14.19 -17.34
N PRO A 70 12.55 -14.75 -16.79
CA PRO A 70 12.13 -16.13 -17.06
C PRO A 70 11.70 -16.36 -18.52
#